data_AF-A0A844EHF4-F1
#
_entry.id   AF-A0A844EHF4-F1
#
_cell.length_a   1.000
_cell.length_b   1.000
_cell.length_c   1.000
_cell.angle_alpha   90.00
_cell.angle_beta   90.00
_cell.angle_gamma   90.00
#
_symmetry.space_group_name_H-M   'P 1'
#
loop_
_entity.id
_entity.type
_entity.pdbx_description
1 polymer ?
#
loop_
_entity_poly.entity_id
_entity_poly.type
_entity_poly.pdbx_seq_one_letter_code
_entity_poly.pdbx_strand_id
1 'polypeptide(L)'
;IRLALLEADVNFQVVRNFVKTVEERANGAKVLEGLNPSQQIVKIVDEELTKTMGEEAVPLNKSEKIPTIIMMSGLQGAGKTTTAGKLALKLKNEQNARPLLIADDVYRPAAIDQLQTVGQQIDVPVFQLGTDVDPVEIAKRGVEKAKEDHNDYVIIDTAGRLQIDEKLMGELSD
;
A
#
# COMPACT_ATOMS: atom_id res chain seq x y z
N ILE A 1 -21.51 -12.76 -12.72
CA ILE A 1 -20.19 -12.08 -12.84
C ILE A 1 -20.35 -10.57 -12.78
N ARG A 2 -20.95 -9.91 -13.78
CA ARG A 2 -21.13 -8.45 -13.78
C ARG A 2 -21.79 -7.90 -12.51
N LEU A 3 -22.95 -8.45 -12.12
CA LEU A 3 -23.67 -8.02 -10.92
C LEU A 3 -22.79 -8.18 -9.66
N ALA A 4 -22.17 -9.35 -9.50
CA ALA A 4 -21.28 -9.65 -8.38
C ALA A 4 -20.08 -8.68 -8.28
N LEU A 5 -19.50 -8.25 -9.41
CA LEU A 5 -18.43 -7.26 -9.40
C LEU A 5 -18.92 -5.86 -8.98
N LEU A 6 -20.13 -5.49 -9.38
CA LEU A 6 -20.74 -4.22 -8.96
C LEU A 6 -21.15 -4.24 -7.48
N GLU A 7 -21.65 -5.38 -6.98
CA GLU A 7 -21.94 -5.60 -5.56
C GLU A 7 -20.66 -5.58 -4.69
N ALA A 8 -19.51 -5.89 -5.29
CA ALA A 8 -18.20 -5.81 -4.66
C ALA A 8 -17.53 -4.42 -4.78
N ASP A 9 -18.31 -3.37 -5.10
CA ASP A 9 -17.86 -1.97 -5.23
C ASP A 9 -16.77 -1.72 -6.28
N VAL A 10 -16.66 -2.58 -7.29
CA VAL A 10 -15.72 -2.36 -8.40
C VAL A 10 -16.24 -1.28 -9.34
N ASN A 11 -15.35 -0.37 -9.77
CA ASN A 11 -15.69 0.72 -10.68
C ASN A 11 -16.42 0.22 -11.94
N PHE A 12 -17.55 0.84 -12.28
CA PHE A 12 -18.40 0.45 -13.41
C PHE A 12 -17.65 0.33 -14.75
N GLN A 13 -16.71 1.24 -15.02
CA GLN A 13 -15.95 1.27 -16.26
C GLN A 13 -14.98 0.08 -16.34
N VAL A 14 -14.35 -0.28 -15.21
CA VAL A 14 -13.53 -1.49 -15.09
C VAL A 14 -14.38 -2.74 -15.29
N VAL A 15 -15.54 -2.83 -14.63
CA VAL A 15 -16.46 -3.98 -14.80
C VAL A 15 -16.91 -4.12 -16.25
N ARG A 16 -17.27 -3.01 -16.91
CA ARG A 16 -17.70 -3.03 -18.31
C ARG A 16 -16.60 -3.55 -19.23
N ASN A 17 -15.38 -3.07 -19.05
CA ASN A 17 -14.24 -3.50 -19.87
C ASN A 17 -13.92 -4.98 -19.61
N PHE A 18 -13.86 -5.39 -18.34
CA PHE A 18 -13.61 -6.77 -17.93
C PHE A 18 -14.62 -7.75 -18.54
N VAL A 19 -15.93 -7.47 -18.41
CA VAL A 19 -16.98 -8.33 -18.94
C VAL A 19 -16.89 -8.44 -20.47
N LYS A 20 -16.61 -7.34 -21.17
CA LYS A 20 -16.44 -7.35 -22.63
C LYS A 20 -15.29 -8.27 -23.04
N THR A 21 -14.14 -8.17 -22.37
CA THR A 21 -12.98 -9.03 -22.66
C THR A 21 -13.28 -10.51 -22.38
N VAL A 22 -13.96 -10.82 -21.28
CA VAL A 22 -14.40 -12.19 -20.99
C VAL A 22 -15.37 -12.72 -22.04
N GLU A 23 -16.34 -11.92 -22.50
CA GLU A 23 -17.29 -12.30 -23.56
C GLU A 23 -16.58 -12.59 -24.89
N GLU A 24 -15.65 -11.73 -25.30
CA GLU A 24 -14.85 -11.93 -26.52
C GLU A 24 -14.03 -13.23 -26.45
N ARG A 25 -13.38 -13.49 -25.31
CA ARG A 25 -12.59 -14.70 -25.08
C ARG A 25 -13.45 -15.97 -25.03
N ALA A 26 -14.62 -15.90 -24.39
CA ALA A 26 -15.55 -17.03 -24.29
C ALA A 26 -16.14 -17.41 -25.65
N ASN A 27 -16.48 -16.43 -26.49
CA ASN A 27 -17.01 -16.69 -27.84
C ASN A 27 -15.94 -17.23 -28.81
N GLY A 28 -14.67 -16.83 -28.63
CA GLY A 28 -13.55 -17.31 -29.43
C GLY A 28 -12.95 -18.66 -28.98
N ALA A 29 -13.28 -19.12 -27.77
CA ALA A 29 -12.78 -20.37 -27.24
C ALA A 29 -13.48 -21.58 -27.90
N LYS A 30 -12.72 -22.42 -28.60
CA LYS A 30 -13.20 -23.75 -29.00
C LYS A 30 -13.42 -24.57 -27.73
N VAL A 31 -14.61 -25.15 -27.57
CA VAL A 31 -14.91 -26.06 -26.46
C VAL A 31 -13.92 -27.23 -26.56
N LEU A 32 -12.92 -27.25 -25.69
CA LEU A 32 -11.99 -28.38 -25.58
C LEU A 32 -12.80 -29.62 -25.21
N GLU A 33 -12.67 -30.68 -26.00
CA GLU A 33 -13.32 -31.96 -25.72
C GLU A 33 -12.87 -32.49 -24.35
N GLY A 34 -13.84 -32.81 -23.48
CA GLY A 34 -13.59 -33.37 -22.14
C GLY A 34 -13.67 -32.39 -20.97
N LEU A 35 -13.81 -31.08 -21.21
CA LEU A 35 -14.07 -30.09 -20.15
C LEU A 35 -15.53 -29.60 -20.19
N ASN A 36 -16.15 -29.49 -19.02
CA ASN A 36 -17.48 -28.90 -18.91
C ASN A 36 -17.42 -27.41 -19.31
N PRO A 37 -18.30 -26.92 -20.22
CA PRO A 37 -18.36 -25.51 -20.60
C PRO A 37 -18.34 -24.52 -19.42
N SER A 38 -18.99 -24.87 -18.30
CA SER A 38 -18.98 -24.02 -17.10
C SER A 38 -17.59 -23.85 -16.49
N GLN A 39 -16.75 -24.90 -16.51
CA GLN A 39 -15.37 -24.83 -15.99
C GLN A 39 -14.47 -24.00 -16.91
N GLN A 40 -14.71 -24.04 -18.22
CA GLN A 40 -13.97 -23.20 -19.18
C GLN A 40 -14.27 -21.72 -18.94
N ILE A 41 -15.53 -21.36 -18.67
CA ILE A 41 -15.89 -19.98 -18.31
C ILE A 41 -15.22 -19.54 -17.02
N VAL A 42 -15.22 -20.39 -15.97
CA VAL A 42 -14.53 -20.08 -14.70
C VAL A 42 -13.04 -19.82 -14.94
N LYS A 43 -12.38 -20.66 -15.73
CA LYS A 43 -10.97 -20.48 -16.08
C LYS A 43 -10.70 -19.16 -16.81
N ILE A 44 -11.52 -18.81 -17.81
CA ILE A 44 -11.37 -17.54 -18.54
C ILE A 44 -11.50 -16.34 -17.60
N VAL A 45 -12.46 -16.39 -16.67
CA VAL A 45 -12.66 -15.33 -15.67
C VAL A 45 -11.47 -15.23 -14.72
N ASP A 46 -10.97 -16.35 -14.22
CA ASP A 46 -9.81 -16.41 -13.32
C ASP A 46 -8.53 -15.86 -13.97
N GLU A 47 -8.26 -16.26 -15.21
CA GLU A 47 -7.13 -15.75 -15.99
C GLU A 47 -7.24 -14.24 -16.25
N GLU A 48 -8.45 -13.75 -16.58
CA GLU A 48 -8.65 -12.32 -16.81
C GLU A 48 -8.53 -11.50 -15.51
N LEU A 49 -9.00 -12.04 -14.38
CA LEU A 49 -8.81 -11.41 -13.07
C LEU A 49 -7.34 -11.35 -12.70
N THR A 50 -6.61 -12.46 -12.89
CA THR A 50 -5.16 -12.54 -12.64
C THR A 50 -4.42 -11.50 -13.47
N LYS A 51 -4.71 -11.44 -14.77
CA LYS A 51 -4.11 -10.44 -15.65
C LYS A 51 -4.44 -9.00 -15.25
N THR A 52 -5.67 -8.74 -14.81
CA THR A 52 -6.10 -7.40 -14.37
C THR A 52 -5.41 -6.97 -13.07
N MET A 53 -5.20 -7.90 -12.13
CA MET A 53 -4.58 -7.63 -10.83
C MET A 53 -3.05 -7.57 -10.88
N GLY A 54 -2.45 -8.21 -11.89
CA GLY A 54 -1.00 -8.32 -12.08
C GLY A 54 -0.59 -9.79 -12.19
N GLU A 55 0.11 -10.13 -13.27
CA GLU A 55 0.47 -11.52 -13.59
C GLU A 55 1.52 -12.11 -12.65
N GLU A 56 2.42 -11.26 -12.12
CA GLU A 56 3.53 -11.69 -11.26
C GLU A 56 3.64 -10.83 -9.99
N ALA A 57 4.05 -11.46 -8.90
CA ALA A 57 4.32 -10.77 -7.65
C ALA A 57 5.65 -10.00 -7.73
N VAL A 58 5.56 -8.67 -7.68
CA VAL A 58 6.75 -7.80 -7.65
C VAL A 58 7.19 -7.61 -6.20
N PRO A 59 8.46 -7.89 -5.85
CA PRO A 59 8.96 -7.66 -4.49
C PRO A 59 9.06 -6.15 -4.20
N LEU A 60 9.19 -5.82 -2.92
CA LEU A 60 9.43 -4.45 -2.50
C LEU A 60 10.77 -3.95 -3.08
N ASN A 61 10.74 -2.81 -3.78
CA ASN A 61 11.94 -2.17 -4.30
C ASN A 61 12.84 -1.70 -3.16
N LYS A 62 14.04 -2.27 -3.08
CA LYS A 62 15.06 -1.92 -2.10
C LYS A 62 16.06 -0.95 -2.72
N SER A 63 16.41 0.10 -1.99
CA SER A 63 17.49 1.01 -2.39
C SER A 63 18.84 0.31 -2.32
N GLU A 64 19.76 0.65 -3.24
CA GLU A 64 21.15 0.17 -3.19
C GLU A 64 21.89 0.65 -1.93
N LYS A 65 21.46 1.78 -1.35
CA LYS A 65 22.02 2.37 -0.13
C LYS A 65 20.96 2.50 0.94
N ILE A 66 21.32 2.16 2.18
CA ILE A 66 20.44 2.33 3.33
C ILE A 66 20.34 3.80 3.76
N PRO A 67 19.18 4.23 4.32
CA PRO A 67 17.94 3.45 4.43
C PRO A 67 17.16 3.41 3.11
N THR A 68 16.39 2.34 2.90
CA THR A 68 15.29 2.36 1.91
C THR A 68 14.13 3.15 2.51
N ILE A 69 13.69 4.21 1.82
CA ILE A 69 12.62 5.10 2.29
C ILE A 69 11.29 4.65 1.69
N ILE A 70 10.29 4.48 2.54
CA ILE A 70 8.94 4.05 2.18
C ILE A 70 7.96 5.07 2.75
N MET A 71 7.23 5.77 1.90
CA MET A 71 6.22 6.73 2.32
C MET A 71 4.82 6.11 2.20
N MET A 72 4.08 6.08 3.30
CA MET A 72 2.69 5.64 3.31
C MET A 72 1.80 6.80 2.90
N SER A 73 1.17 6.72 1.73
CA SER A 73 0.22 7.72 1.23
C SER A 73 -1.12 7.08 0.88
N GLY A 74 -2.20 7.84 0.98
CA GLY A 74 -3.56 7.39 0.72
C GLY A 74 -4.61 8.12 1.53
N LEU A 75 -5.89 7.83 1.22
CA LEU A 75 -7.05 8.48 1.80
C LEU A 75 -7.09 8.38 3.34
N GLN A 76 -7.83 9.29 3.97
CA GLN A 76 -8.14 9.20 5.40
C GLN A 76 -8.85 7.88 5.72
N GLY A 77 -8.45 7.21 6.80
CA GLY A 77 -9.06 5.94 7.21
C GLY A 77 -8.62 4.72 6.39
N ALA A 78 -7.77 4.86 5.37
CA ALA A 78 -7.30 3.73 4.54
C ALA A 78 -6.35 2.73 5.27
N GLY A 79 -6.09 2.92 6.56
CA GLY A 79 -5.25 2.02 7.35
C GLY A 79 -3.74 2.21 7.17
N LYS A 80 -3.27 3.43 6.86
CA LYS A 80 -1.84 3.76 6.67
C LYS A 80 -0.98 3.40 7.89
N THR A 81 -1.30 3.95 9.07
CA THR A 81 -0.59 3.68 10.33
C THR A 81 -0.50 2.19 10.66
N THR A 82 -1.61 1.46 10.52
CA THR A 82 -1.66 0.01 10.76
C THR A 82 -0.81 -0.75 9.74
N THR A 83 -0.86 -0.36 8.47
CA THR A 83 -0.06 -0.98 7.40
C THR A 83 1.43 -0.68 7.58
N ALA A 84 1.79 0.53 8.01
CA ALA A 84 3.16 0.91 8.34
C ALA A 84 3.76 -0.03 9.40
N GLY A 85 3.03 -0.24 10.51
CA GLY A 85 3.44 -1.16 11.56
C GLY A 85 3.55 -2.62 11.09
N LYS A 86 2.56 -3.11 10.33
CA LYS A 86 2.61 -4.47 9.75
C LYS A 86 3.80 -4.65 8.82
N LEU A 87 4.09 -3.66 7.98
CA LEU A 87 5.23 -3.69 7.08
C LEU A 87 6.55 -3.68 7.85
N ALA A 88 6.69 -2.82 8.87
CA ALA A 88 7.86 -2.80 9.73
C ALA A 88 8.11 -4.17 10.39
N LEU A 89 7.07 -4.76 10.99
CA LEU A 89 7.14 -6.08 11.62
C LEU A 89 7.52 -7.17 10.61
N LYS A 90 6.94 -7.14 9.41
CA LYS A 90 7.26 -8.09 8.34
C LYS A 90 8.73 -7.99 7.94
N LEU A 91 9.24 -6.77 7.70
CA LEU A 91 10.64 -6.54 7.33
C LEU A 91 11.61 -6.94 8.45
N LYS A 92 11.27 -6.64 9.71
CA LYS A 92 12.03 -7.08 10.89
C LYS A 92 12.11 -8.60 10.96
N ASN A 93 10.99 -9.30 10.81
CA ASN A 93 10.93 -10.76 11.00
C ASN A 93 11.48 -11.55 9.81
N GLU A 94 11.13 -11.16 8.58
CA GLU A 94 11.49 -11.93 7.38
C GLU A 94 12.89 -11.59 6.86
N GLN A 95 13.37 -10.36 7.07
CA GLN A 95 14.66 -9.90 6.54
C GLN A 95 15.67 -9.57 7.63
N ASN A 96 15.31 -9.75 8.91
CA ASN A 96 16.14 -9.37 10.06
C ASN A 96 16.58 -7.88 10.00
N ALA A 97 15.74 -7.05 9.40
CA ALA A 97 16.03 -5.65 9.13
C ALA A 97 15.77 -4.77 10.37
N ARG A 98 16.35 -3.57 10.38
CA ARG A 98 16.16 -2.55 11.42
C ARG A 98 15.31 -1.40 10.89
N PRO A 99 13.97 -1.52 10.88
CA PRO A 99 13.09 -0.43 10.45
C PRO A 99 13.05 0.70 11.49
N LEU A 100 12.86 1.93 11.01
CA LEU A 100 12.46 3.09 11.79
C LEU A 100 11.11 3.60 11.26
N LEU A 101 10.15 3.79 12.15
CA LEU A 101 8.88 4.45 11.84
C LEU A 101 9.04 5.97 12.05
N ILE A 102 8.47 6.79 11.17
CA ILE A 102 8.41 8.25 11.33
C ILE A 102 6.94 8.67 11.44
N ALA A 103 6.60 9.36 12.52
CA ALA A 103 5.26 9.89 12.76
C ALA A 103 5.10 11.26 12.08
N ASP A 104 4.57 11.24 10.86
CA ASP A 104 4.43 12.42 9.99
C ASP A 104 2.97 12.92 9.87
N ASP A 105 2.03 12.22 10.52
CA ASP A 105 0.63 12.63 10.67
C ASP A 105 0.47 13.56 11.88
N VAL A 106 0.85 14.83 11.72
CA VAL A 106 0.74 15.86 12.76
C VAL A 106 -0.67 16.46 12.89
N TYR A 107 -1.54 16.22 11.91
CA TYR A 107 -2.87 16.85 11.85
C TYR A 107 -3.95 16.03 12.55
N ARG A 108 -3.85 14.69 12.53
CA ARG A 108 -4.85 13.82 13.15
C ARG A 108 -4.61 13.69 14.66
N PRO A 109 -5.64 13.92 15.50
CA PRO A 109 -5.50 13.74 16.95
C PRO A 109 -5.00 12.35 17.33
N ALA A 110 -4.02 12.30 18.22
CA ALA A 110 -3.40 11.08 18.74
C ALA A 110 -2.78 10.14 17.68
N ALA A 111 -2.52 10.60 16.46
CA ALA A 111 -1.89 9.78 15.42
C ALA A 111 -0.45 9.40 15.78
N ILE A 112 0.30 10.34 16.37
CA ILE A 112 1.65 10.10 16.90
C ILE A 112 1.60 9.02 18.01
N ASP A 113 0.73 9.19 19.00
CA ASP A 113 0.56 8.23 20.10
C ASP A 113 0.11 6.85 19.58
N GLN A 114 -0.74 6.82 18.55
CA GLN A 114 -1.15 5.59 17.88
C GLN A 114 0.06 4.87 17.28
N LEU A 115 0.89 5.58 16.50
CA LEU A 115 2.07 4.99 15.88
C LEU A 115 3.10 4.55 16.93
N GLN A 116 3.29 5.32 18.00
CA GLN A 116 4.14 4.94 19.14
C GLN A 116 3.68 3.65 19.80
N THR A 117 2.38 3.52 20.05
CA THR A 117 1.80 2.29 20.63
C THR A 117 2.04 1.09 19.71
N VAL A 118 1.83 1.26 18.40
CA VAL A 118 2.10 0.21 17.40
C VAL A 118 3.58 -0.15 17.39
N GLY A 119 4.48 0.82 17.33
CA GLY A 119 5.94 0.62 17.33
C GLY A 119 6.41 -0.12 18.59
N GLN A 120 5.90 0.26 19.76
CA GLN A 120 6.22 -0.41 21.02
C GLN A 120 5.78 -1.88 21.03
N GLN A 121 4.59 -2.20 20.51
CA GLN A 121 4.08 -3.58 20.45
C GLN A 121 4.95 -4.50 19.58
N ILE A 122 5.60 -3.95 18.55
CA ILE A 122 6.45 -4.70 17.62
C ILE A 122 7.95 -4.51 17.87
N ASP A 123 8.31 -3.75 18.91
CA ASP A 123 9.68 -3.39 19.26
C ASP A 123 10.41 -2.74 18.05
N VAL A 124 9.78 -1.72 17.47
CA VAL A 124 10.31 -0.90 16.38
C VAL A 124 10.32 0.57 16.84
N PRO A 125 11.45 1.28 16.71
CA PRO A 125 11.53 2.68 17.13
C PRO A 125 10.63 3.58 16.27
N VAL A 126 10.09 4.62 16.91
CA VAL A 126 9.26 5.65 16.27
C VAL A 126 9.92 7.01 16.49
N PHE A 127 10.26 7.69 15.40
CA PHE A 127 10.74 9.07 15.41
C PHE A 127 9.55 10.03 15.33
N GLN A 128 9.57 11.09 16.15
CA GLN A 128 8.53 12.12 16.21
C GLN A 128 9.12 13.42 16.78
N LEU A 129 8.53 14.57 16.43
CA LEU A 129 8.90 15.89 16.98
C LEU A 129 7.68 16.67 17.50
N GLY A 130 6.60 15.97 17.84
CA GLY A 130 5.32 16.57 18.21
C GLY A 130 4.51 17.07 17.03
N THR A 131 3.49 17.89 17.32
CA THR A 131 2.52 18.40 16.33
C THR A 131 2.83 19.81 15.82
N ASP A 132 3.78 20.50 16.46
CA ASP A 132 4.10 21.91 16.16
C ASP A 132 5.21 22.06 15.11
N VAL A 133 5.79 20.96 14.65
CA VAL A 133 6.88 20.92 13.66
C VAL A 133 6.31 20.57 12.29
N ASP A 134 6.86 21.19 11.26
CA ASP A 134 6.48 20.94 9.88
C ASP A 134 6.74 19.47 9.49
N PRO A 135 5.77 18.77 8.86
CA PRO A 135 5.93 17.36 8.43
C PRO A 135 7.19 17.13 7.58
N VAL A 136 7.50 18.04 6.64
CA VAL A 136 8.68 17.91 5.79
C VAL A 136 9.96 17.94 6.64
N GLU A 137 9.98 18.76 7.68
CA GLU A 137 11.08 18.80 8.63
C GLU A 137 11.17 17.54 9.51
N ILE A 138 10.04 16.98 9.96
CA ILE A 138 9.98 15.71 10.68
C ILE A 138 10.54 14.58 9.82
N ALA A 139 10.08 14.46 8.58
CA ALA A 139 10.56 13.47 7.63
C ALA A 139 12.06 13.59 7.37
N LYS A 140 12.57 14.81 7.12
CA LYS A 140 14.00 15.07 6.88
C LYS A 140 14.86 14.65 8.07
N ARG A 141 14.52 15.13 9.27
CA ARG A 141 15.27 14.81 10.50
C ARG A 141 15.17 13.33 10.87
N GLY A 142 14.03 12.70 10.63
CA GLY A 142 13.84 11.26 10.87
C GLY A 142 14.68 10.40 9.92
N VAL A 143 14.79 10.80 8.64
CA VAL A 143 15.68 10.14 7.67
C VAL A 143 17.15 10.34 8.02
N GLU A 144 17.54 11.52 8.50
CA GLU A 144 18.90 11.77 9.02
C GLU A 144 19.21 10.87 10.21
N LYS A 145 18.30 10.80 11.18
CA LYS A 145 18.42 9.91 12.34
C LYS A 145 18.56 8.44 11.93
N ALA A 146 17.78 7.99 10.96
CA ALA A 146 17.88 6.64 10.42
C ALA A 146 19.25 6.34 9.78
N LYS A 147 19.86 7.32 9.12
CA LYS A 147 21.21 7.17 8.54
C LYS A 147 22.26 7.06 9.63
N GLU A 148 22.16 7.88 10.68
CA GLU A 148 23.06 7.84 11.85
C GLU A 148 22.97 6.51 12.61
N ASP A 149 21.75 6.00 12.81
CA ASP A 149 21.50 4.74 13.51
C ASP A 149 21.67 3.50 12.61
N HIS A 150 22.04 3.72 11.34
CA HIS A 150 22.22 2.71 10.31
C HIS A 150 20.98 1.82 10.09
N ASN A 151 19.78 2.38 10.18
CA ASN A 151 18.53 1.66 9.89
C ASN A 151 18.49 1.20 8.42
N ASP A 152 17.94 0.00 8.19
CA ASP A 152 17.79 -0.56 6.84
C ASP A 152 16.61 0.06 6.09
N TYR A 153 15.55 0.39 6.83
CA TYR A 153 14.30 0.92 6.30
C TYR A 153 13.81 2.10 7.12
N VAL A 154 13.22 3.06 6.43
CA VAL A 154 12.45 4.16 7.00
C VAL A 154 11.04 4.07 6.46
N ILE A 155 10.05 4.06 7.34
CA ILE A 155 8.63 4.03 6.96
C ILE A 155 7.97 5.29 7.51
N ILE A 156 7.55 6.16 6.62
CA ILE A 156 6.94 7.46 6.94
C ILE A 156 5.42 7.28 6.94
N ASP A 157 4.78 7.43 8.10
CA ASP A 157 3.32 7.41 8.22
C ASP A 157 2.77 8.84 8.09
N THR A 158 2.24 9.17 6.92
CA THR A 158 1.71 10.51 6.62
C THR A 158 0.22 10.62 6.94
N ALA A 159 -0.28 11.85 7.08
CA ALA A 159 -1.70 12.12 7.20
C ALA A 159 -2.52 11.62 6.00
N GLY A 160 -3.80 11.29 6.22
CA GLY A 160 -4.72 10.98 5.14
C GLY A 160 -5.17 12.21 4.38
N ARG A 161 -5.11 12.14 3.05
CA ARG A 161 -5.39 13.27 2.16
C ARG A 161 -6.54 12.94 1.22
N LEU A 162 -7.45 13.89 0.98
CA LEU A 162 -8.42 13.80 -0.12
C LEU A 162 -7.73 14.25 -1.40
N GLN A 163 -8.03 13.65 -2.55
CA GLN A 163 -7.41 14.01 -3.83
C GLN A 163 -7.64 15.48 -4.25
N ILE A 164 -8.60 16.15 -3.62
CA ILE A 164 -8.98 17.55 -3.84
C ILE A 164 -8.19 18.54 -2.96
N ASP A 165 -7.30 18.07 -2.09
CA ASP A 165 -6.50 18.94 -1.22
C ASP A 165 -5.12 19.24 -1.85
N GLU A 166 -5.08 20.25 -2.73
CA GLU A 166 -3.89 20.63 -3.50
C GLU A 166 -2.70 21.04 -2.63
N LYS A 167 -2.96 21.71 -1.49
CA LYS A 167 -1.91 22.15 -0.56
C LYS A 167 -1.21 20.93 0.05
N LEU A 168 -2.00 19.94 0.45
CA LEU A 168 -1.48 18.70 0.99
C LEU A 168 -0.86 17.80 -0.11
N MET A 169 -1.27 17.89 -1.37
CA MET A 169 -0.57 17.18 -2.45
C MET A 169 0.83 17.76 -2.73
N GLY A 170 1.03 19.08 -2.55
CA GLY A 170 2.34 19.72 -2.66
C GLY A 170 3.35 19.22 -1.64
N GLU A 171 2.96 19.11 -0.37
CA GLU A 171 3.83 18.63 0.73
C GLU A 171 4.32 17.19 0.55
N LEU A 172 3.60 16.33 -0.18
CA LEU A 172 4.06 14.97 -0.49
C LEU A 172 5.13 14.96 -1.59
N SER A 173 5.20 16.01 -2.40
CA SER A 173 6.15 16.14 -3.49
C SER A 173 7.48 16.78 -3.05
N ASP A 174 7.47 17.54 -1.95
CA ASP A 174 8.60 18.32 -1.42
C ASP A 174 9.46 17.52 -0.41
#